data_AF-A0A5C3PU69-F1
#
_entry.id   AF-A0A5C3PU69-F1
#
_cell.length_a   1.000
_cell.length_b   1.000
_cell.length_c   1.000
_cell.angle_alpha   90.00
_cell.angle_beta   90.00
_cell.angle_gamma   90.00
#
_symmetry.space_group_name_H-M   'P 1'
#
loop_
_entity.id
_entity.type
_entity.pdbx_description
1 polymer ?
#
loop_
_entity_poly.entity_id
_entity_poly.type
_entity_poly.pdbx_seq_one_letter_code
_entity_poly.pdbx_strand_id
1 'polypeptide(L)'
;MAANSDALRSDLQRNFGDDLDDNLLSECVKICQMHNLSGEDLFYKWEAVRFNQGPGQLGMEDLQEVKARIQRDLAKANAAKKLMRGSLSGRLSRQFASTPVKSTARSSLSGPMGTPVRPVRPQDGFDMSRLEEKVVPPAGLAGPSRVSFVGPSTEDDALKTRALLDDRIDHFGELVKSYYGVEELGDPSAVTEDDVVVVGRITLDSESTSGPVKLNEASLVLESSRMMGSGARVPIRFDPEVRIRKGKRGVGGQGLFPGAIVALKGKNGGGGSFLASEILSLPPLESPSAGLSKSERESQFSMFVASGPFTGDSDLHYRPLQSLVAKLKSAKPAVALLVGPFIDATHPSIKVGDVDATPADMFRTVFIDPLRDFLDTSPGSLVLLVPSVRDILGVHAVFPQCELSRALCTDSRIRLLPNPARFTLNGVHVAVSSVDVLFHLRKEEYFKRALDVEPLTSPPDPEGQGPTDAMANLCRHLLQQRSFYPIFPVPLDLAHEVNLDATHSDLLYLCPQTDEERASAGAPDPSKASCAPDVLIIPSRLKQFSKVVDNTVAINPSFLTKSTYAVVEYAGHTAPGPARDRLKVDITRLEG
;
A
#
# COMPACT_ATOMS: atom_id res chain seq x y z
N MET A 1 -29.06 -31.31 -11.40
CA MET A 1 -29.25 -30.90 -10.00
C MET A 1 -28.41 -31.74 -9.03
N ALA A 2 -28.54 -33.07 -8.98
CA ALA A 2 -27.78 -33.95 -8.06
C ALA A 2 -26.26 -33.62 -7.96
N ALA A 3 -25.56 -33.47 -9.08
CA ALA A 3 -24.13 -33.12 -9.08
C ALA A 3 -23.74 -31.82 -8.32
N ASN A 4 -24.71 -30.95 -7.98
CA ASN A 4 -24.49 -29.76 -7.14
C ASN A 4 -24.83 -30.00 -5.65
N SER A 5 -25.72 -30.93 -5.31
CA SER A 5 -25.97 -31.30 -3.91
C SER A 5 -24.79 -32.06 -3.31
N ASP A 6 -24.15 -32.91 -4.11
CA ASP A 6 -23.13 -33.83 -3.63
C ASP A 6 -21.81 -33.08 -3.37
N ALA A 7 -21.50 -32.08 -4.22
CA ALA A 7 -20.41 -31.13 -4.00
C ALA A 7 -20.63 -30.27 -2.74
N LEU A 8 -21.84 -29.70 -2.57
CA LEU A 8 -22.20 -28.95 -1.35
C LEU A 8 -22.13 -29.81 -0.09
N ARG A 9 -22.50 -31.09 -0.17
CA ARG A 9 -22.45 -32.03 0.96
C ARG A 9 -21.00 -32.29 1.39
N SER A 10 -20.10 -32.54 0.43
CA SER A 10 -18.66 -32.70 0.72
C SER A 10 -18.02 -31.41 1.27
N ASP A 11 -18.40 -30.25 0.76
CA ASP A 11 -17.91 -28.95 1.28
C ASP A 11 -18.39 -28.67 2.71
N LEU A 12 -19.63 -29.02 3.04
CA LEU A 12 -20.16 -28.90 4.41
C LEU A 12 -19.44 -29.84 5.39
N GLN A 13 -19.23 -31.12 5.03
CA GLN A 13 -18.49 -32.07 5.87
C GLN A 13 -17.04 -31.62 6.11
N ARG A 14 -16.38 -31.07 5.08
CA ARG A 14 -15.02 -30.52 5.18
C ARG A 14 -14.88 -29.38 6.20
N ASN A 15 -15.92 -28.55 6.36
CA ASN A 15 -15.88 -27.38 7.26
C ASN A 15 -16.41 -27.68 8.67
N PHE A 16 -17.50 -28.46 8.78
CA PHE A 16 -18.15 -28.77 10.07
C PHE A 16 -17.66 -30.08 10.72
N GLY A 17 -16.90 -30.91 10.01
CA GLY A 17 -16.45 -32.24 10.44
C GLY A 17 -17.34 -33.38 9.94
N ASP A 18 -16.78 -34.60 9.94
CA ASP A 18 -17.46 -35.80 9.44
C ASP A 18 -18.54 -36.35 10.40
N ASP A 19 -18.52 -35.97 11.67
CA ASP A 19 -19.47 -36.40 12.72
C ASP A 19 -20.87 -35.73 12.64
N LEU A 20 -21.20 -35.11 11.51
CA LEU A 20 -22.49 -34.43 11.30
C LEU A 20 -23.66 -35.40 11.10
N ASP A 21 -24.75 -35.20 11.84
CA ASP A 21 -26.03 -35.89 11.58
C ASP A 21 -26.52 -35.61 10.15
N ASP A 22 -26.84 -36.68 9.41
CA ASP A 22 -27.46 -36.66 8.08
C ASP A 22 -28.66 -35.70 7.98
N ASN A 23 -29.46 -35.59 9.06
CA ASN A 23 -30.60 -34.69 9.11
C ASN A 23 -30.17 -33.22 9.08
N LEU A 24 -29.20 -32.84 9.91
CA LEU A 24 -28.62 -31.49 9.96
C LEU A 24 -27.93 -31.15 8.64
N LEU A 25 -27.12 -32.08 8.11
CA LEU A 25 -26.43 -31.94 6.83
C LEU A 25 -27.42 -31.74 5.67
N SER A 26 -28.58 -32.41 5.69
CA SER A 26 -29.65 -32.18 4.71
C SER A 26 -30.22 -30.76 4.77
N GLU A 27 -30.44 -30.20 5.97
CA GLU A 27 -31.00 -28.84 6.13
C GLU A 27 -29.96 -27.78 5.79
N CYS A 28 -28.67 -28.01 6.08
CA CYS A 28 -27.56 -27.17 5.65
C CYS A 28 -27.52 -27.03 4.11
N VAL A 29 -27.60 -28.15 3.38
CA VAL A 29 -27.67 -28.15 1.90
C VAL A 29 -28.88 -27.37 1.40
N LYS A 30 -30.06 -27.50 2.04
CA LYS A 30 -31.26 -26.72 1.70
C LYS A 30 -31.05 -25.21 1.94
N ILE A 31 -30.43 -24.81 3.04
CA ILE A 31 -30.13 -23.40 3.36
C ILE A 31 -29.15 -22.81 2.34
N CYS A 32 -28.07 -23.54 2.01
CA CYS A 32 -27.10 -23.12 0.98
C CYS A 32 -27.77 -22.93 -0.39
N GLN A 33 -28.65 -23.86 -0.79
CA GLN A 33 -29.39 -23.77 -2.06
C GLN A 33 -30.44 -22.65 -2.09
N MET A 34 -31.17 -22.42 -0.99
CA MET A 34 -32.18 -21.35 -0.92
C MET A 34 -31.58 -19.93 -0.91
N HIS A 35 -30.35 -19.78 -0.40
CA HIS A 35 -29.71 -18.47 -0.22
C HIS A 35 -28.47 -18.26 -1.11
N ASN A 36 -28.12 -19.23 -1.96
CA ASN A 36 -26.95 -19.23 -2.84
C ASN A 36 -25.64 -18.95 -2.06
N LEU A 37 -25.37 -19.80 -1.06
CA LEU A 37 -24.18 -19.77 -0.21
C LEU A 37 -23.31 -21.02 -0.45
N SER A 38 -22.00 -20.92 -0.23
CA SER A 38 -21.12 -22.09 -0.10
C SER A 38 -21.30 -22.79 1.28
N GLY A 39 -20.66 -23.94 1.49
CA GLY A 39 -20.60 -24.57 2.81
C GLY A 39 -19.76 -23.74 3.80
N GLU A 40 -18.67 -23.16 3.32
CA GLU A 40 -17.80 -22.22 4.05
C GLU A 40 -18.56 -20.94 4.47
N ASP A 41 -19.37 -20.33 3.58
CA ASP A 41 -20.25 -19.21 3.90
C ASP A 41 -21.25 -19.53 5.03
N LEU A 42 -21.74 -20.77 5.10
CA LEU A 42 -22.66 -21.21 6.14
C LEU A 42 -21.93 -21.42 7.47
N PHE A 43 -20.70 -21.98 7.42
CA PHE A 43 -19.84 -22.18 8.57
C PHE A 43 -19.52 -20.85 9.28
N TYR A 44 -18.99 -19.85 8.57
CA TYR A 44 -18.70 -18.53 9.17
C TYR A 44 -19.96 -17.82 9.71
N LYS A 45 -21.13 -18.05 9.11
CA LYS A 45 -22.41 -17.49 9.62
C LYS A 45 -22.88 -18.18 10.90
N TRP A 46 -22.58 -19.46 11.07
CA TRP A 46 -22.81 -20.21 12.31
C TRP A 46 -21.84 -19.78 13.42
N GLU A 47 -20.53 -19.69 13.14
CA GLU A 47 -19.55 -19.17 14.10
C GLU A 47 -19.92 -17.76 14.57
N ALA A 48 -20.33 -16.88 13.66
CA ALA A 48 -20.76 -15.53 13.99
C ALA A 48 -22.05 -15.46 14.85
N VAL A 49 -22.79 -16.56 15.01
CA VAL A 49 -23.89 -16.70 15.99
C VAL A 49 -23.38 -17.33 17.30
N ARG A 50 -22.49 -18.33 17.21
CA ARG A 50 -21.90 -19.05 18.35
C ARG A 50 -20.83 -18.27 19.13
N PHE A 51 -20.26 -17.20 18.57
CA PHE A 51 -19.16 -16.41 19.15
C PHE A 51 -19.34 -16.03 20.63
N ASN A 52 -20.56 -15.71 21.06
CA ASN A 52 -20.87 -15.33 22.45
C ASN A 52 -21.34 -16.50 23.35
N GLN A 53 -21.37 -17.74 22.82
CA GLN A 53 -21.94 -18.93 23.49
C GLN A 53 -20.88 -20.00 23.82
N GLY A 54 -19.64 -19.83 23.34
CA GLY A 54 -18.55 -20.78 23.56
C GLY A 54 -18.54 -21.96 22.58
N PRO A 55 -17.53 -22.86 22.70
CA PRO A 55 -17.35 -23.98 21.78
C PRO A 55 -18.48 -25.01 21.92
N GLY A 56 -19.01 -25.46 20.78
CA GLY A 56 -20.04 -26.49 20.68
C GLY A 56 -20.22 -26.96 19.24
N GLN A 57 -20.90 -28.09 19.06
CA GLN A 57 -21.25 -28.63 17.74
C GLN A 57 -22.51 -27.94 17.19
N LEU A 58 -22.72 -28.03 15.87
CA LEU A 58 -23.85 -27.42 15.16
C LEU A 58 -25.20 -27.99 15.66
N GLY A 59 -26.01 -27.16 16.32
CA GLY A 59 -27.37 -27.52 16.73
C GLY A 59 -28.43 -27.12 15.70
N MET A 60 -29.57 -27.83 15.71
CA MET A 60 -30.74 -27.45 14.89
C MET A 60 -31.32 -26.08 15.29
N GLU A 61 -31.13 -25.67 16.54
CA GLU A 61 -31.48 -24.33 17.04
C GLU A 61 -30.57 -23.24 16.42
N ASP A 62 -29.26 -23.51 16.28
CA ASP A 62 -28.34 -22.57 15.63
C ASP A 62 -28.72 -22.35 14.17
N LEU A 63 -29.09 -23.42 13.44
CA LEU A 63 -29.54 -23.33 12.05
C LEU A 63 -30.80 -22.46 11.90
N GLN A 64 -31.67 -22.43 12.91
CA GLN A 64 -32.84 -21.53 12.90
C GLN A 64 -32.43 -20.06 13.09
N GLU A 65 -31.51 -19.75 14.01
CA GLU A 65 -31.02 -18.37 14.21
C GLU A 65 -30.18 -17.88 13.03
N VAL A 66 -29.33 -18.72 12.43
CA VAL A 66 -28.60 -18.42 11.19
C VAL A 66 -29.57 -18.10 10.05
N LYS A 67 -30.62 -18.90 9.86
CA LYS A 67 -31.70 -18.68 8.87
C LYS A 67 -32.46 -17.37 9.15
N ALA A 68 -32.78 -17.08 10.40
CA ALA A 68 -33.41 -15.82 10.82
C ALA A 68 -32.49 -14.59 10.63
N ARG A 69 -31.17 -14.75 10.75
CA ARG A 69 -30.17 -13.69 10.53
C ARG A 69 -30.05 -13.36 9.04
N ILE A 70 -29.90 -14.38 8.18
CA ILE A 70 -29.90 -14.25 6.72
C ILE A 70 -31.16 -13.51 6.24
N GLN A 71 -32.34 -13.85 6.78
CA GLN A 71 -33.59 -13.16 6.43
C GLN A 71 -33.63 -11.70 6.89
N ARG A 72 -33.14 -11.38 8.10
CA ARG A 72 -33.02 -9.99 8.60
C ARG A 72 -32.12 -9.14 7.70
N ASP A 73 -30.98 -9.68 7.29
CA ASP A 73 -30.02 -8.93 6.48
C ASP A 73 -30.49 -8.76 5.02
N LEU A 74 -31.18 -9.75 4.45
CA LEU A 74 -31.88 -9.61 3.17
C LEU A 74 -32.99 -8.53 3.24
N ALA A 75 -33.73 -8.46 4.35
CA ALA A 75 -34.75 -7.43 4.57
C ALA A 75 -34.13 -6.02 4.68
N LYS A 76 -33.02 -5.86 5.41
CA LYS A 76 -32.27 -4.59 5.49
C LYS A 76 -31.76 -4.15 4.11
N ALA A 77 -31.15 -5.05 3.34
CA ALA A 77 -30.64 -4.75 1.99
C ALA A 77 -31.75 -4.29 1.04
N ASN A 78 -32.94 -4.91 1.12
CA ASN A 78 -34.11 -4.50 0.35
C ASN A 78 -34.71 -3.15 0.83
N ALA A 79 -34.67 -2.86 2.13
CA ALA A 79 -35.06 -1.56 2.68
C ALA A 79 -34.12 -0.43 2.22
N ALA A 80 -32.80 -0.66 2.25
CA ALA A 80 -31.80 0.29 1.74
C ALA A 80 -32.01 0.60 0.25
N LYS A 81 -32.20 -0.43 -0.59
CA LYS A 81 -32.54 -0.26 -2.02
C LYS A 81 -33.84 0.52 -2.25
N LYS A 82 -34.81 0.44 -1.32
CA LYS A 82 -36.07 1.21 -1.38
C LYS A 82 -35.88 2.68 -1.00
N LEU A 83 -35.05 2.97 0.01
CA LEU A 83 -34.67 4.34 0.39
C LEU A 83 -33.91 5.04 -0.75
N MET A 84 -32.91 4.38 -1.32
CA MET A 84 -32.09 4.90 -2.43
C MET A 84 -32.96 5.29 -3.66
N ARG A 85 -34.06 4.58 -3.89
CA ARG A 85 -35.01 4.85 -4.99
C ARG A 85 -36.01 5.98 -4.68
N GLY A 86 -36.09 6.45 -3.43
CA GLY A 86 -36.95 7.56 -3.02
C GLY A 86 -36.41 8.95 -3.39
N SER A 87 -35.09 9.06 -3.63
CA SER A 87 -34.41 10.35 -3.83
C SER A 87 -34.55 10.96 -5.25
N LEU A 88 -35.20 10.28 -6.19
CA LEU A 88 -35.25 10.64 -7.61
C LEU A 88 -36.66 11.08 -8.09
N SER A 89 -37.38 11.84 -7.26
CA SER A 89 -38.75 12.30 -7.55
C SER A 89 -38.93 13.83 -7.50
N GLY A 90 -37.97 14.59 -8.03
CA GLY A 90 -38.12 16.02 -8.30
C GLY A 90 -38.92 16.28 -9.59
N ARG A 91 -39.86 17.24 -9.57
CA ARG A 91 -40.67 17.62 -10.75
C ARG A 91 -39.86 18.50 -11.72
N LEU A 92 -39.87 18.16 -13.01
CA LEU A 92 -39.97 19.13 -14.12
C LEU A 92 -40.60 18.45 -15.36
N SER A 93 -40.71 19.15 -16.49
CA SER A 93 -41.90 19.03 -17.36
C SER A 93 -41.76 18.31 -18.72
N ARG A 94 -42.65 17.32 -18.91
CA ARG A 94 -43.55 17.00 -20.06
C ARG A 94 -43.09 17.06 -21.55
N GLN A 95 -43.74 16.17 -22.33
CA GLN A 95 -43.78 16.02 -23.80
C GLN A 95 -42.50 15.40 -24.41
N PHE A 96 -42.56 14.48 -25.39
CA PHE A 96 -43.67 14.05 -26.26
C PHE A 96 -44.20 12.60 -26.02
N ALA A 97 -45.22 12.23 -26.82
CA ALA A 97 -45.87 10.92 -26.92
C ALA A 97 -44.93 9.84 -27.55
N SER A 98 -45.27 8.54 -27.65
CA SER A 98 -46.60 7.89 -27.58
C SER A 98 -46.60 6.47 -27.01
N THR A 99 -47.77 6.06 -26.51
CA THR A 99 -48.16 4.71 -26.04
C THR A 99 -48.77 3.90 -27.23
N PRO A 100 -49.49 2.74 -27.09
CA PRO A 100 -49.86 1.95 -25.89
C PRO A 100 -49.80 0.39 -26.07
N VAL A 101 -50.50 -0.32 -25.16
CA VAL A 101 -51.10 -1.68 -25.31
C VAL A 101 -50.22 -2.86 -24.88
N LYS A 102 -50.65 -3.84 -24.06
CA LYS A 102 -51.79 -4.10 -23.09
C LYS A 102 -51.41 -5.41 -22.32
N SER A 103 -52.03 -5.89 -21.23
CA SER A 103 -53.10 -5.42 -20.31
C SER A 103 -53.26 -6.36 -19.10
N THR A 104 -53.83 -5.84 -18.00
CA THR A 104 -54.81 -6.48 -17.07
C THR A 104 -54.51 -7.80 -16.32
N ALA A 105 -55.10 -8.07 -15.13
CA ALA A 105 -55.66 -7.24 -14.05
C ALA A 105 -56.26 -8.12 -12.92
N ARG A 106 -56.13 -7.66 -11.64
CA ARG A 106 -57.07 -7.86 -10.48
C ARG A 106 -57.31 -9.32 -10.02
N SER A 107 -57.79 -9.62 -8.81
CA SER A 107 -58.55 -8.93 -7.72
C SER A 107 -57.81 -9.06 -6.34
N SER A 108 -58.00 -8.35 -5.21
CA SER A 108 -59.12 -7.71 -4.45
C SER A 108 -60.09 -8.71 -3.80
N LEU A 109 -60.46 -8.70 -2.49
CA LEU A 109 -60.70 -7.67 -1.44
C LEU A 109 -60.48 -8.30 -0.02
N SER A 110 -60.62 -7.68 1.19
CA SER A 110 -60.37 -6.33 1.76
C SER A 110 -60.75 -6.29 3.28
N GLY A 111 -60.09 -5.52 4.17
CA GLY A 111 -60.65 -5.21 5.52
C GLY A 111 -59.67 -4.61 6.58
N PRO A 112 -60.12 -3.80 7.59
CA PRO A 112 -59.21 -2.88 8.32
C PRO A 112 -59.39 -2.74 9.88
N MET A 113 -58.66 -1.78 10.47
CA MET A 113 -58.69 -1.19 11.85
C MET A 113 -57.85 -1.88 12.95
N GLY A 114 -57.31 -1.18 13.96
CA GLY A 114 -57.36 0.28 14.27
C GLY A 114 -56.42 0.72 15.41
N THR A 115 -56.41 2.02 15.77
CA THR A 115 -55.52 2.67 16.77
C THR A 115 -56.29 3.39 17.88
N PRO A 116 -55.79 3.44 19.14
CA PRO A 116 -55.38 4.73 19.77
C PRO A 116 -54.24 4.61 20.83
N VAL A 117 -53.84 5.61 21.64
CA VAL A 117 -53.24 6.96 21.39
C VAL A 117 -52.83 7.64 22.74
N ARG A 118 -51.55 8.06 22.89
CA ARG A 118 -51.02 9.14 23.81
C ARG A 118 -51.20 9.02 25.36
N PRO A 119 -50.69 9.98 26.21
CA PRO A 119 -49.30 10.51 26.35
C PRO A 119 -48.87 10.73 27.85
N VAL A 120 -47.72 11.41 28.13
CA VAL A 120 -47.52 12.54 29.11
C VAL A 120 -46.01 12.93 29.22
N ARG A 121 -45.69 14.07 29.87
CA ARG A 121 -44.42 14.85 29.99
C ARG A 121 -44.51 15.73 31.28
N PRO A 122 -43.52 16.57 31.71
CA PRO A 122 -42.04 16.53 31.70
C PRO A 122 -41.39 17.03 33.05
N GLN A 123 -40.10 17.44 33.03
CA GLN A 123 -39.40 18.37 34.00
C GLN A 123 -39.10 17.84 35.43
N ASP A 124 -38.08 18.28 36.20
CA ASP A 124 -36.90 19.17 35.98
C ASP A 124 -35.83 18.97 37.09
N GLY A 125 -34.60 19.48 36.93
CA GLY A 125 -33.82 20.02 38.08
C GLY A 125 -32.36 19.58 38.34
N PHE A 126 -31.40 20.36 37.82
CA PHE A 126 -30.08 20.74 38.40
C PHE A 126 -29.00 19.72 38.82
N ASP A 127 -27.78 20.26 39.03
CA ASP A 127 -26.46 19.59 39.08
C ASP A 127 -25.71 19.92 40.40
N MET A 128 -24.86 18.99 40.90
CA MET A 128 -23.50 19.27 41.41
C MET A 128 -22.77 18.04 42.03
N SER A 129 -21.43 18.09 41.98
CA SER A 129 -20.45 17.38 42.84
C SER A 129 -20.19 15.87 42.67
N ARG A 130 -19.46 15.53 41.59
CA ARG A 130 -18.23 14.71 41.56
C ARG A 130 -17.89 13.88 42.84
N LEU A 131 -18.10 12.57 42.78
CA LEU A 131 -17.46 11.55 43.64
C LEU A 131 -17.05 10.34 42.78
N GLU A 132 -15.99 9.63 43.17
CA GLU A 132 -15.44 8.49 42.41
C GLU A 132 -16.19 7.19 42.72
N GLU A 133 -17.02 6.73 41.79
CA GLU A 133 -17.82 5.51 42.00
C GLU A 133 -17.02 4.23 41.69
N LYS A 134 -16.48 3.62 42.75
CA LYS A 134 -15.91 2.26 42.68
C LYS A 134 -17.02 1.24 42.42
N VAL A 135 -17.19 0.85 41.15
CA VAL A 135 -18.07 -0.25 40.75
C VAL A 135 -17.56 -1.57 41.34
N VAL A 136 -18.20 -2.03 42.41
CA VAL A 136 -18.03 -3.39 42.93
C VAL A 136 -18.95 -4.33 42.13
N PRO A 137 -18.43 -5.37 41.45
CA PRO A 137 -19.26 -6.28 40.67
C PRO A 137 -20.17 -7.13 41.58
N PRO A 138 -21.36 -7.53 41.11
CA PRO A 138 -22.27 -8.37 41.88
C PRO A 138 -21.66 -9.75 42.15
N ALA A 139 -21.75 -10.21 43.40
CA ALA A 139 -21.22 -11.51 43.80
C ALA A 139 -22.02 -12.66 43.14
N GLY A 140 -21.36 -13.47 42.30
CA GLY A 140 -22.00 -14.64 41.68
C GLY A 140 -21.32 -15.24 40.45
N LEU A 141 -20.37 -14.54 39.81
CA LEU A 141 -19.63 -15.07 38.65
C LEU A 141 -18.14 -15.32 38.98
N ALA A 142 -17.47 -16.03 38.06
CA ALA A 142 -16.12 -16.56 38.24
C ALA A 142 -15.11 -15.50 38.71
N GLY A 143 -14.20 -15.93 39.60
CA GLY A 143 -13.13 -15.07 40.12
C GLY A 143 -12.23 -14.55 38.98
N PRO A 144 -11.58 -13.38 39.18
CA PRO A 144 -10.80 -12.73 38.13
C PRO A 144 -9.72 -13.66 37.57
N SER A 145 -9.51 -13.56 36.25
CA SER A 145 -8.48 -14.33 35.55
C SER A 145 -7.13 -14.22 36.27
N ARG A 146 -6.54 -15.37 36.61
CA ARG A 146 -5.17 -15.43 37.13
C ARG A 146 -4.11 -15.15 36.06
N VAL A 147 -4.52 -14.99 34.80
CA VAL A 147 -3.68 -14.58 33.68
C VAL A 147 -3.95 -13.11 33.40
N SER A 148 -2.99 -12.25 33.74
CA SER A 148 -2.89 -10.89 33.22
C SER A 148 -2.23 -10.93 31.85
N PHE A 149 -2.88 -10.41 30.81
CA PHE A 149 -2.23 -10.16 29.53
C PHE A 149 -1.28 -8.96 29.69
N VAL A 150 0.02 -9.20 29.55
CA VAL A 150 1.05 -8.16 29.45
C VAL A 150 1.67 -8.28 28.06
N GLY A 151 0.99 -7.68 27.08
CA GLY A 151 1.53 -7.37 25.76
C GLY A 151 1.61 -5.86 25.55
N PRO A 152 2.05 -5.40 24.37
CA PRO A 152 2.05 -3.97 24.05
C PRO A 152 0.66 -3.35 24.18
N SER A 153 0.62 -2.14 24.72
CA SER A 153 -0.53 -1.25 24.63
C SER A 153 -0.74 -0.85 23.17
N THR A 154 -1.64 -1.55 22.48
CA THR A 154 -1.96 -1.28 21.07
C THR A 154 -2.52 0.13 20.84
N GLU A 155 -2.99 0.81 21.90
CA GLU A 155 -3.29 2.24 21.88
C GLU A 155 -2.03 3.11 21.66
N ASP A 156 -0.90 2.81 22.30
CA ASP A 156 0.33 3.59 22.16
C ASP A 156 0.92 3.48 20.74
N ASP A 157 0.92 2.28 20.17
CA ASP A 157 1.42 2.08 18.79
C ASP A 157 0.47 2.67 17.74
N ALA A 158 -0.84 2.67 18.01
CA ALA A 158 -1.82 3.40 17.21
C ALA A 158 -1.66 4.94 17.36
N LEU A 159 -1.31 5.44 18.55
CA LEU A 159 -1.03 6.86 18.79
C LEU A 159 0.27 7.30 18.08
N LYS A 160 1.35 6.53 18.16
CA LYS A 160 2.59 6.74 17.38
C LYS A 160 2.30 6.76 15.88
N THR A 161 1.58 5.75 15.39
CA THR A 161 1.18 5.66 13.97
C THR A 161 0.40 6.90 13.53
N ARG A 162 -0.53 7.41 14.36
CA ARG A 162 -1.26 8.64 14.04
C ARG A 162 -0.36 9.87 14.02
N ALA A 163 0.54 10.02 14.99
CA ALA A 163 1.52 11.11 15.03
C ALA A 163 2.37 11.16 13.75
N LEU A 164 3.05 10.07 13.39
CA LEU A 164 3.90 10.00 12.19
C LEU A 164 3.16 10.32 10.87
N LEU A 165 1.84 10.11 10.85
CA LEU A 165 0.98 10.44 9.70
C LEU A 165 0.57 11.93 9.68
N ASP A 166 0.33 12.55 10.84
CA ASP A 166 0.19 14.01 10.96
C ASP A 166 1.52 14.71 10.62
N ASP A 167 2.63 14.28 11.22
CA ASP A 167 3.98 14.84 11.05
C ASP A 167 4.39 14.87 9.57
N ARG A 168 4.04 13.82 8.81
CA ARG A 168 4.26 13.78 7.35
C ARG A 168 3.38 14.78 6.61
N ILE A 169 2.10 14.99 6.98
CA ILE A 169 1.25 16.01 6.36
C ILE A 169 1.83 17.41 6.64
N ASP A 170 2.21 17.68 7.89
CA ASP A 170 2.71 18.99 8.31
C ASP A 170 4.09 19.32 7.73
N HIS A 171 4.99 18.33 7.60
CA HIS A 171 6.25 18.50 6.85
C HIS A 171 6.00 18.92 5.40
N PHE A 172 5.10 18.23 4.69
CA PHE A 172 4.72 18.62 3.33
C PHE A 172 3.97 19.96 3.28
N GLY A 173 3.26 20.34 4.35
CA GLY A 173 2.68 21.66 4.52
C GLY A 173 3.73 22.77 4.45
N GLU A 174 4.80 22.68 5.26
CA GLU A 174 5.86 23.69 5.29
C GLU A 174 6.66 23.74 3.97
N LEU A 175 6.93 22.58 3.37
CA LEU A 175 7.53 22.52 2.02
C LEU A 175 6.69 23.28 0.98
N VAL A 176 5.36 23.10 1.00
CA VAL A 176 4.42 23.74 0.07
C VAL A 176 4.34 25.25 0.33
N LYS A 177 4.27 25.67 1.60
CA LYS A 177 4.31 27.09 2.00
C LYS A 177 5.56 27.78 1.44
N SER A 178 6.73 27.24 1.73
CA SER A 178 8.03 27.76 1.29
C SER A 178 8.14 27.84 -0.25
N TYR A 179 7.75 26.78 -0.96
CA TYR A 179 7.90 26.68 -2.41
C TYR A 179 6.88 27.48 -3.23
N TYR A 180 5.72 27.81 -2.66
CA TYR A 180 4.69 28.64 -3.33
C TYR A 180 4.56 30.05 -2.76
N GLY A 181 5.23 30.39 -1.66
CA GLY A 181 5.11 31.70 -1.00
C GLY A 181 3.75 31.88 -0.30
N VAL A 182 3.22 30.81 0.30
CA VAL A 182 1.94 30.82 1.02
C VAL A 182 2.19 31.08 2.49
N GLU A 183 1.55 32.12 3.04
CA GLU A 183 1.73 32.55 4.44
C GLU A 183 1.15 31.52 5.43
N GLU A 184 -0.09 31.07 5.21
CA GLU A 184 -0.82 30.14 6.07
C GLU A 184 -1.62 29.13 5.23
N LEU A 185 -1.79 27.90 5.74
CA LEU A 185 -2.60 26.85 5.11
C LEU A 185 -3.98 26.78 5.77
N GLY A 186 -5.03 26.66 4.96
CA GLY A 186 -6.40 26.62 5.44
C GLY A 186 -6.84 25.23 5.93
N ASP A 187 -7.81 25.22 6.84
CA ASP A 187 -8.59 24.03 7.17
C ASP A 187 -9.55 23.72 6.01
N PRO A 188 -9.48 22.55 5.33
CA PRO A 188 -10.40 22.19 4.26
C PRO A 188 -11.85 22.00 4.72
N SER A 189 -12.08 21.81 6.02
CA SER A 189 -13.41 21.61 6.62
C SER A 189 -14.11 22.92 6.98
N ALA A 190 -13.35 23.99 7.21
CA ALA A 190 -13.87 25.33 7.43
C ALA A 190 -14.55 25.88 6.17
N VAL A 191 -15.58 26.72 6.37
CA VAL A 191 -16.29 27.36 5.25
C VAL A 191 -15.54 28.62 4.82
N THR A 192 -15.18 28.74 3.54
CA THR A 192 -14.42 29.88 3.00
C THR A 192 -15.13 30.52 1.81
N GLU A 193 -15.14 31.86 1.76
CA GLU A 193 -15.65 32.61 0.61
C GLU A 193 -14.60 32.67 -0.53
N ASP A 194 -13.32 32.83 -0.15
CA ASP A 194 -12.15 32.85 -1.02
C ASP A 194 -11.44 31.49 -1.13
N ASP A 195 -10.59 31.37 -2.14
CA ASP A 195 -9.75 30.19 -2.39
C ASP A 195 -8.55 30.14 -1.42
N VAL A 196 -8.53 29.14 -0.55
CA VAL A 196 -7.41 28.82 0.36
C VAL A 196 -6.52 27.72 -0.23
N VAL A 197 -5.28 27.62 0.26
CA VAL A 197 -4.39 26.48 -0.01
C VAL A 197 -4.43 25.52 1.17
N VAL A 198 -4.65 24.23 0.88
CA VAL A 198 -4.73 23.15 1.87
C VAL A 198 -3.74 22.04 1.52
N VAL A 199 -3.17 21.38 2.53
CA VAL A 199 -2.33 20.19 2.35
C VAL A 199 -2.90 19.05 3.20
N GLY A 200 -2.92 17.84 2.63
CA GLY A 200 -3.49 16.69 3.33
C GLY A 200 -3.26 15.39 2.59
N ARG A 201 -3.70 14.29 3.21
CA ARG A 201 -3.55 12.93 2.72
C ARG A 201 -4.82 12.47 2.00
N ILE A 202 -4.67 11.88 0.83
CA ILE A 202 -5.77 11.23 0.12
C ILE A 202 -6.19 9.97 0.89
N THR A 203 -7.46 9.88 1.24
CA THR A 203 -8.11 8.70 1.82
C THR A 203 -9.37 8.33 1.04
N LEU A 204 -9.88 7.12 1.27
CA LEU A 204 -11.21 6.70 0.84
C LEU A 204 -12.27 7.19 1.82
N ASP A 205 -13.47 7.47 1.32
CA ASP A 205 -14.67 7.71 2.14
C ASP A 205 -15.00 6.50 3.02
N SER A 206 -15.12 6.73 4.34
CA SER A 206 -15.48 5.73 5.33
C SER A 206 -16.83 5.05 5.07
N GLU A 207 -17.83 5.75 4.52
CA GLU A 207 -19.12 5.11 4.18
C GLU A 207 -19.02 4.14 2.99
N SER A 208 -17.97 4.27 2.18
CA SER A 208 -17.72 3.38 1.03
C SER A 208 -17.06 2.05 1.40
N THR A 209 -16.56 1.88 2.63
CA THR A 209 -15.73 0.73 3.07
C THR A 209 -16.46 -0.62 3.20
N SER A 210 -17.71 -0.73 2.74
CA SER A 210 -18.51 -1.98 2.75
C SER A 210 -18.13 -3.01 1.66
N GLY A 211 -16.98 -2.82 1.02
CA GLY A 211 -16.37 -3.73 0.05
C GLY A 211 -15.04 -3.19 -0.48
N PRO A 212 -14.37 -3.88 -1.43
CA PRO A 212 -13.13 -3.42 -2.05
C PRO A 212 -13.40 -2.26 -3.03
N VAL A 213 -13.63 -1.06 -2.50
CA VAL A 213 -13.87 0.15 -3.29
C VAL A 213 -12.54 0.75 -3.74
N LYS A 214 -12.23 0.61 -5.03
CA LYS A 214 -11.13 1.33 -5.66
C LYS A 214 -11.42 2.85 -5.68
N LEU A 215 -10.38 3.62 -5.41
CA LEU A 215 -10.37 5.08 -5.46
C LEU A 215 -10.94 5.62 -6.79
N ASN A 216 -11.84 6.59 -6.67
CA ASN A 216 -12.49 7.25 -7.79
C ASN A 216 -12.97 8.65 -7.35
N GLU A 217 -13.35 9.50 -8.31
CA GLU A 217 -13.65 10.91 -8.03
C GLU A 217 -14.76 11.16 -7.00
N ALA A 218 -15.74 10.25 -6.87
CA ALA A 218 -16.79 10.38 -5.86
C ALA A 218 -16.30 10.04 -4.45
N SER A 219 -15.39 9.08 -4.31
CA SER A 219 -14.85 8.53 -3.06
C SER A 219 -13.58 9.21 -2.53
N LEU A 220 -13.06 10.20 -3.25
CA LEU A 220 -11.90 11.00 -2.82
C LEU A 220 -12.22 11.83 -1.58
N VAL A 221 -11.41 11.65 -0.54
CA VAL A 221 -11.44 12.42 0.70
C VAL A 221 -10.03 12.95 0.99
N LEU A 222 -9.94 14.21 1.45
CA LEU A 222 -8.73 14.80 1.99
C LEU A 222 -8.77 14.69 3.52
N GLU A 223 -7.77 14.06 4.11
CA GLU A 223 -7.51 14.07 5.54
C GLU A 223 -6.46 15.15 5.84
N SER A 224 -6.83 16.15 6.62
CA SER A 224 -5.91 17.18 7.14
C SER A 224 -5.11 16.64 8.34
N SER A 225 -4.03 17.32 8.72
CA SER A 225 -3.36 17.05 10.00
C SER A 225 -4.18 17.54 11.19
N ARG A 226 -3.86 17.05 12.39
CA ARG A 226 -4.39 17.58 13.65
C ARG A 226 -4.08 19.08 13.85
N MET A 227 -2.95 19.58 13.36
CA MET A 227 -2.60 21.00 13.51
C MET A 227 -3.32 21.91 12.51
N MET A 228 -3.53 21.45 11.27
CA MET A 228 -4.12 22.27 10.19
C MET A 228 -5.65 22.24 10.15
N GLY A 229 -6.27 21.10 10.50
CA GLY A 229 -7.72 20.91 10.39
C GLY A 229 -8.28 19.91 11.39
N SER A 230 -7.66 19.77 12.58
CA SER A 230 -8.09 18.84 13.64
C SER A 230 -8.18 17.36 13.22
N GLY A 231 -7.52 16.96 12.13
CA GLY A 231 -7.65 15.61 11.55
C GLY A 231 -8.92 15.41 10.73
N ALA A 232 -9.59 16.49 10.31
CA ALA A 232 -10.84 16.43 9.57
C ALA A 232 -10.66 15.76 8.20
N ARG A 233 -11.64 14.93 7.86
CA ARG A 233 -11.78 14.21 6.59
C ARG A 233 -12.87 14.85 5.75
N VAL A 234 -12.49 15.48 4.64
CA VAL A 234 -13.38 16.28 3.80
C VAL A 234 -13.45 15.70 2.38
N PRO A 235 -14.64 15.40 1.85
CA PRO A 235 -14.79 14.96 0.46
C PRO A 235 -14.24 15.99 -0.53
N ILE A 236 -13.43 15.54 -1.49
CA ILE A 236 -12.84 16.40 -2.52
C ILE A 236 -13.75 16.40 -3.74
N ARG A 237 -13.99 17.58 -4.31
CA ARG A 237 -14.52 17.75 -5.66
C ARG A 237 -13.55 18.63 -6.44
N PHE A 238 -13.41 18.38 -7.74
CA PHE A 238 -12.56 19.20 -8.61
C PHE A 238 -13.42 20.07 -9.51
N ASP A 239 -12.94 21.28 -9.77
CA ASP A 239 -13.50 22.11 -10.84
C ASP A 239 -13.36 21.39 -12.20
N PRO A 240 -14.33 21.52 -13.14
CA PRO A 240 -14.22 20.97 -14.49
C PRO A 240 -12.98 21.44 -15.27
N GLU A 241 -12.48 22.66 -14.99
CA GLU A 241 -11.26 23.23 -15.57
C GLU A 241 -10.05 23.16 -14.62
N VAL A 242 -10.04 22.26 -13.62
CA VAL A 242 -8.97 22.17 -12.62
C VAL A 242 -7.57 22.15 -13.28
N ARG A 243 -6.65 22.90 -12.68
CA ARG A 243 -5.32 23.21 -13.26
C ARG A 243 -4.21 22.61 -12.39
N ILE A 244 -3.11 22.15 -12.98
CA ILE A 244 -1.91 21.73 -12.23
C ILE A 244 -0.86 22.83 -12.32
N ARG A 245 -0.52 23.44 -11.17
CA ARG A 245 0.50 24.49 -11.10
C ARG A 245 1.89 23.89 -10.83
N LYS A 246 2.91 24.30 -11.59
CA LYS A 246 4.29 23.76 -11.54
C LYS A 246 4.38 22.23 -11.75
N GLY A 247 3.45 21.66 -12.50
CA GLY A 247 3.48 20.25 -12.88
C GLY A 247 4.56 19.94 -13.92
N LYS A 248 4.88 18.66 -14.12
CA LYS A 248 5.68 18.25 -15.29
C LYS A 248 4.83 18.45 -16.55
N ARG A 249 5.39 19.20 -17.51
CA ARG A 249 4.74 19.54 -18.78
C ARG A 249 4.31 18.30 -19.56
N GLY A 250 3.06 18.28 -20.03
CA GLY A 250 2.52 17.27 -20.94
C GLY A 250 2.06 15.98 -20.28
N VAL A 251 2.05 15.88 -18.95
CA VAL A 251 1.45 14.73 -18.25
C VAL A 251 -0.08 14.76 -18.37
N GLY A 252 -0.70 15.95 -18.38
CA GLY A 252 -2.14 16.14 -18.61
C GLY A 252 -3.04 15.73 -17.44
N GLY A 253 -2.48 15.64 -16.24
CA GLY A 253 -3.18 15.21 -15.02
C GLY A 253 -2.23 14.79 -13.90
N GLN A 254 -2.82 14.47 -12.75
CA GLN A 254 -2.13 14.02 -11.54
C GLN A 254 -2.67 12.64 -11.13
N GLY A 255 -1.74 11.73 -10.81
CA GLY A 255 -2.10 10.45 -10.18
C GLY A 255 -2.37 10.64 -8.69
N LEU A 256 -3.45 10.05 -8.20
CA LEU A 256 -3.91 10.07 -6.81
C LEU A 256 -4.11 8.61 -6.33
N PHE A 257 -3.76 8.32 -5.09
CA PHE A 257 -3.89 6.99 -4.47
C PHE A 257 -3.98 7.14 -2.94
N PRO A 258 -4.54 6.15 -2.20
CA PRO A 258 -4.63 6.22 -0.74
C PRO A 258 -3.25 6.38 -0.09
N GLY A 259 -3.07 7.37 0.76
CA GLY A 259 -1.80 7.70 1.40
C GLY A 259 -0.93 8.73 0.66
N ALA A 260 -1.30 9.12 -0.56
CA ALA A 260 -0.65 10.24 -1.25
C ALA A 260 -0.93 11.55 -0.50
N ILE A 261 0.12 12.29 -0.15
CA ILE A 261 -0.01 13.69 0.26
C ILE A 261 -0.27 14.54 -0.99
N VAL A 262 -1.18 15.50 -0.90
CA VAL A 262 -1.49 16.45 -1.97
C VAL A 262 -1.58 17.87 -1.43
N ALA A 263 -1.25 18.84 -2.27
CA ALA A 263 -1.51 20.24 -2.04
C ALA A 263 -2.57 20.71 -3.04
N LEU A 264 -3.64 21.33 -2.55
CA LEU A 264 -4.78 21.79 -3.33
C LEU A 264 -5.05 23.25 -3.02
N LYS A 265 -5.50 24.00 -4.02
CA LYS A 265 -6.08 25.33 -3.85
C LYS A 265 -7.54 25.29 -4.27
N GLY A 266 -8.40 25.98 -3.54
CA GLY A 266 -9.84 25.98 -3.77
C GLY A 266 -10.59 26.37 -2.51
N LYS A 267 -11.87 26.02 -2.42
CA LYS A 267 -12.71 26.44 -1.28
C LYS A 267 -13.82 25.48 -0.93
N ASN A 268 -14.26 25.57 0.33
CA ASN A 268 -15.42 24.87 0.85
C ASN A 268 -16.55 25.89 1.06
N GLY A 269 -17.46 25.98 0.08
CA GLY A 269 -18.62 26.89 0.13
C GLY A 269 -19.78 26.39 1.02
N GLY A 270 -19.49 25.65 2.10
CA GLY A 270 -20.49 25.07 3.00
C GLY A 270 -21.23 23.85 2.45
N GLY A 271 -20.88 23.37 1.25
CA GLY A 271 -21.52 22.23 0.58
C GLY A 271 -21.08 20.85 1.06
N GLY A 272 -20.43 20.75 2.23
CA GLY A 272 -19.90 19.48 2.77
C GLY A 272 -18.77 18.86 1.95
N SER A 273 -18.08 19.65 1.12
CA SER A 273 -16.94 19.21 0.30
C SER A 273 -16.05 20.39 -0.08
N PHE A 274 -14.76 20.10 -0.28
CA PHE A 274 -13.77 21.08 -0.75
C PHE A 274 -13.70 21.05 -2.28
N LEU A 275 -13.99 22.17 -2.92
CA LEU A 275 -13.92 22.34 -4.38
C LEU A 275 -12.53 22.86 -4.76
N ALA A 276 -11.66 21.98 -5.27
CA ALA A 276 -10.31 22.32 -5.71
C ALA A 276 -10.30 22.90 -7.13
N SER A 277 -9.81 24.14 -7.24
CA SER A 277 -9.62 24.91 -8.48
C SER A 277 -8.22 24.70 -9.09
N GLU A 278 -7.20 24.49 -8.25
CA GLU A 278 -5.84 24.15 -8.66
C GLU A 278 -5.28 22.99 -7.82
N ILE A 279 -4.52 22.11 -8.47
CA ILE A 279 -3.65 21.11 -7.85
C ILE A 279 -2.24 21.71 -7.84
N LEU A 280 -1.63 21.81 -6.66
CA LEU A 280 -0.26 22.29 -6.52
C LEU A 280 0.69 21.08 -6.51
N SER A 281 1.65 21.07 -7.44
CA SER A 281 2.64 19.99 -7.52
C SER A 281 3.60 20.05 -6.33
N LEU A 282 3.80 18.91 -5.66
CA LEU A 282 4.69 18.85 -4.49
C LEU A 282 6.13 19.29 -4.87
N PRO A 283 6.84 20.01 -3.98
CA PRO A 283 8.17 20.53 -4.28
C PRO A 283 9.15 19.40 -4.62
N PRO A 284 9.80 19.43 -5.80
CA PRO A 284 10.67 18.35 -6.26
C PRO A 284 11.84 18.15 -5.31
N LEU A 285 12.38 16.93 -5.28
CA LEU A 285 13.62 16.65 -4.58
C LEU A 285 14.81 17.32 -5.28
N GLU A 286 15.72 17.88 -4.47
CA GLU A 286 16.95 18.49 -4.96
C GLU A 286 17.86 17.45 -5.64
N SER A 287 18.71 17.90 -6.56
CA SER A 287 19.70 17.02 -7.19
C SER A 287 20.94 16.89 -6.31
N PRO A 288 21.62 15.72 -6.24
CA PRO A 288 22.89 15.58 -5.51
C PRO A 288 23.99 16.56 -5.92
N SER A 289 23.94 17.05 -7.16
CA SER A 289 24.99 17.84 -7.82
C SER A 289 24.92 19.33 -7.50
N ALA A 290 25.35 19.72 -6.30
CA ALA A 290 25.73 21.11 -5.99
C ALA A 290 26.86 21.25 -4.94
N GLY A 291 26.83 20.46 -3.86
CA GLY A 291 27.61 20.73 -2.65
C GLY A 291 28.76 19.79 -2.29
N LEU A 292 28.91 18.62 -2.95
CA LEU A 292 29.90 17.61 -2.56
C LEU A 292 31.25 17.75 -3.28
N SER A 293 32.31 17.39 -2.55
CA SER A 293 33.69 17.81 -2.83
C SER A 293 34.33 17.14 -4.04
N LYS A 294 35.26 17.85 -4.71
CA LYS A 294 36.22 17.31 -5.68
C LYS A 294 37.14 16.25 -5.03
N SER A 295 36.68 15.01 -4.92
CA SER A 295 37.53 13.88 -4.52
C SER A 295 38.20 13.31 -5.77
N GLU A 296 39.52 13.41 -5.87
CA GLU A 296 40.30 13.11 -7.09
C GLU A 296 40.36 11.60 -7.46
N ARG A 297 39.45 10.77 -6.94
CA ARG A 297 39.45 9.29 -7.11
C ARG A 297 38.05 8.66 -7.26
N GLU A 298 37.04 9.40 -7.70
CA GLU A 298 35.73 8.83 -8.03
C GLU A 298 35.77 8.08 -9.37
N SER A 299 36.28 6.84 -9.30
CA SER A 299 36.54 5.99 -10.45
C SER A 299 35.26 5.47 -11.10
N GLN A 300 35.35 5.18 -12.40
CA GLN A 300 34.35 4.40 -13.12
C GLN A 300 34.05 3.07 -12.40
N PHE A 301 32.81 2.57 -12.49
CA PHE A 301 32.43 1.25 -11.98
C PHE A 301 31.32 0.61 -12.81
N SER A 302 31.20 -0.70 -12.71
CA SER A 302 30.07 -1.47 -13.24
C SER A 302 29.36 -2.21 -12.10
N MET A 303 28.03 -2.14 -12.08
CA MET A 303 27.17 -2.80 -11.10
C MET A 303 26.14 -3.68 -11.82
N PHE A 304 26.08 -4.96 -11.46
CA PHE A 304 25.03 -5.86 -11.90
C PHE A 304 23.91 -5.87 -10.85
N VAL A 305 22.66 -5.81 -11.29
CA VAL A 305 21.47 -5.73 -10.42
C VAL A 305 20.48 -6.82 -10.81
N ALA A 306 20.17 -7.71 -9.87
CA ALA A 306 19.17 -8.77 -10.04
C ALA A 306 18.23 -8.84 -8.83
N SER A 307 17.00 -9.30 -9.05
CA SER A 307 15.98 -9.46 -8.02
C SER A 307 15.42 -10.87 -7.99
N GLY A 308 15.12 -11.37 -6.80
CA GLY A 308 14.38 -12.60 -6.61
C GLY A 308 12.93 -12.51 -7.12
N PRO A 309 12.22 -13.64 -7.26
CA PRO A 309 12.70 -15.00 -6.94
C PRO A 309 13.84 -15.47 -7.86
N PHE A 310 14.74 -16.30 -7.31
CA PHE A 310 15.93 -16.82 -7.99
C PHE A 310 15.76 -18.24 -8.55
N THR A 311 14.64 -18.90 -8.23
CA THR A 311 14.17 -20.16 -8.83
C THR A 311 12.68 -20.04 -9.12
N GLY A 312 12.14 -20.87 -10.01
CA GLY A 312 10.72 -20.90 -10.33
C GLY A 312 9.98 -21.97 -9.52
N ASP A 313 8.66 -21.79 -9.35
CA ASP A 313 7.77 -22.60 -8.50
C ASP A 313 7.76 -24.12 -8.78
N SER A 314 8.38 -24.56 -9.87
CA SER A 314 8.53 -25.97 -10.25
C SER A 314 9.59 -26.72 -9.46
N ASP A 315 10.66 -26.04 -9.00
CA ASP A 315 11.84 -26.70 -8.47
C ASP A 315 12.83 -25.78 -7.75
N LEU A 316 13.59 -26.37 -6.83
CA LEU A 316 14.63 -25.70 -6.04
C LEU A 316 16.04 -25.86 -6.63
N HIS A 317 16.20 -25.97 -7.96
CA HIS A 317 17.54 -26.06 -8.57
C HIS A 317 18.22 -24.68 -8.76
N TYR A 318 17.50 -23.56 -8.65
CA TYR A 318 18.04 -22.19 -8.80
C TYR A 318 18.84 -21.94 -10.10
N ARG A 319 18.44 -22.57 -11.22
CA ARG A 319 19.12 -22.43 -12.52
C ARG A 319 19.33 -20.97 -12.97
N PRO A 320 18.38 -20.03 -12.81
CA PRO A 320 18.60 -18.62 -13.16
C PRO A 320 19.75 -17.98 -12.38
N LEU A 321 19.90 -18.32 -11.09
CA LEU A 321 21.03 -17.87 -10.26
C LEU A 321 22.36 -18.50 -10.71
N GLN A 322 22.37 -19.79 -11.08
CA GLN A 322 23.57 -20.44 -11.60
C GLN A 322 24.09 -19.74 -12.87
N SER A 323 23.19 -19.43 -13.83
CA SER A 323 23.53 -18.66 -15.03
C SER A 323 23.98 -17.23 -14.70
N LEU A 324 23.36 -16.57 -13.70
CA LEU A 324 23.81 -15.25 -13.23
C LEU A 324 25.22 -15.31 -12.62
N VAL A 325 25.51 -16.29 -11.76
CA VAL A 325 26.84 -16.45 -11.13
C VAL A 325 27.91 -16.79 -12.18
N ALA A 326 27.60 -17.60 -13.19
CA ALA A 326 28.48 -17.82 -14.34
C ALA A 326 28.73 -16.51 -15.12
N LYS A 327 27.72 -15.65 -15.27
CA LYS A 327 27.88 -14.33 -15.88
C LYS A 327 28.69 -13.36 -15.00
N LEU A 328 28.55 -13.40 -13.67
CA LEU A 328 29.38 -12.63 -12.74
C LEU A 328 30.86 -13.06 -12.81
N LYS A 329 31.13 -14.38 -12.76
CA LYS A 329 32.48 -14.96 -12.89
C LYS A 329 33.20 -14.58 -14.20
N SER A 330 32.45 -14.39 -15.28
CA SER A 330 33.00 -14.01 -16.60
C SER A 330 33.06 -12.49 -16.84
N ALA A 331 32.05 -11.72 -16.43
CA ALA A 331 32.00 -10.27 -16.65
C ALA A 331 32.72 -9.44 -15.58
N LYS A 332 32.91 -10.00 -14.37
CA LYS A 332 33.65 -9.42 -13.24
C LYS A 332 33.28 -7.94 -12.92
N PRO A 333 31.98 -7.64 -12.69
CA PRO A 333 31.57 -6.29 -12.32
C PRO A 333 32.14 -5.87 -10.96
N ALA A 334 32.33 -4.57 -10.76
CA ALA A 334 32.81 -4.02 -9.49
C ALA A 334 31.80 -4.26 -8.34
N VAL A 335 30.49 -4.28 -8.65
CA VAL A 335 29.43 -4.56 -7.67
C VAL A 335 28.42 -5.56 -8.24
N ALA A 336 27.94 -6.48 -7.41
CA ALA A 336 26.75 -7.28 -7.67
C ALA A 336 25.71 -7.03 -6.56
N LEU A 337 24.61 -6.35 -6.91
CA LEU A 337 23.48 -6.11 -6.04
C LEU A 337 22.39 -7.15 -6.30
N LEU A 338 22.10 -7.97 -5.29
CA LEU A 338 21.02 -8.94 -5.31
C LEU A 338 19.93 -8.51 -4.32
N VAL A 339 18.70 -8.39 -4.81
CA VAL A 339 17.51 -8.10 -4.02
C VAL A 339 16.70 -9.38 -3.83
N GLY A 340 16.15 -9.61 -2.63
CA GLY A 340 15.39 -10.81 -2.30
C GLY A 340 14.04 -10.94 -3.04
N PRO A 341 13.26 -12.00 -2.77
CA PRO A 341 13.56 -13.07 -1.83
C PRO A 341 14.63 -14.04 -2.35
N PHE A 342 15.53 -14.45 -1.47
CA PHE A 342 16.58 -15.45 -1.71
C PHE A 342 16.05 -16.86 -1.45
N ILE A 343 15.56 -17.13 -0.24
CA ILE A 343 14.85 -18.37 0.12
C ILE A 343 13.40 -18.01 0.41
N ASP A 344 12.58 -18.11 -0.63
CA ASP A 344 11.23 -17.57 -0.67
C ASP A 344 10.24 -18.41 0.13
N ALA A 345 9.74 -17.85 1.24
CA ALA A 345 8.76 -18.47 2.13
C ALA A 345 7.43 -18.82 1.42
N THR A 346 7.15 -18.24 0.25
CA THR A 346 5.94 -18.53 -0.52
C THR A 346 6.16 -19.54 -1.65
N HIS A 347 7.39 -20.01 -1.90
CA HIS A 347 7.67 -21.06 -2.89
C HIS A 347 6.96 -22.37 -2.48
N PRO A 348 6.30 -23.12 -3.38
CA PRO A 348 5.47 -24.27 -3.02
C PRO A 348 6.14 -25.27 -2.08
N SER A 349 7.31 -25.80 -2.45
CA SER A 349 8.04 -26.78 -1.62
C SER A 349 8.48 -26.23 -0.26
N ILE A 350 8.91 -24.96 -0.18
CA ILE A 350 9.30 -24.31 1.07
C ILE A 350 8.08 -24.18 2.00
N LYS A 351 6.94 -23.76 1.44
CA LYS A 351 5.70 -23.52 2.18
C LYS A 351 5.09 -24.80 2.78
N VAL A 352 5.32 -25.97 2.16
CA VAL A 352 4.83 -27.26 2.67
C VAL A 352 5.90 -28.06 3.44
N GLY A 353 7.14 -27.59 3.51
CA GLY A 353 8.25 -28.30 4.17
C GLY A 353 8.85 -29.46 3.36
N ASP A 354 8.62 -29.50 2.04
CA ASP A 354 9.17 -30.47 1.10
C ASP A 354 10.62 -30.11 0.72
N VAL A 355 11.52 -30.17 1.72
CA VAL A 355 12.95 -29.85 1.59
C VAL A 355 13.85 -30.70 2.50
N ASP A 356 14.96 -31.18 1.97
CA ASP A 356 15.95 -32.01 2.69
C ASP A 356 16.96 -31.21 3.55
N ALA A 357 16.89 -29.87 3.55
CA ALA A 357 17.89 -28.99 4.17
C ALA A 357 17.25 -27.80 4.89
N THR A 358 17.94 -27.25 5.90
CA THR A 358 17.45 -26.02 6.56
C THR A 358 17.56 -24.81 5.62
N PRO A 359 16.71 -23.78 5.75
CA PRO A 359 16.82 -22.57 4.94
C PRO A 359 18.20 -21.90 5.02
N ALA A 360 18.88 -21.97 6.17
CA ALA A 360 20.23 -21.42 6.34
C ALA A 360 21.27 -22.20 5.53
N ASP A 361 21.19 -23.53 5.52
CA ASP A 361 22.07 -24.39 4.71
C ASP A 361 21.80 -24.23 3.21
N MET A 362 20.51 -24.10 2.83
CA MET A 362 20.11 -23.74 1.47
C MET A 362 20.70 -22.39 1.05
N PHE A 363 20.49 -21.33 1.84
CA PHE A 363 21.01 -19.99 1.55
C PHE A 363 22.53 -19.98 1.41
N ARG A 364 23.23 -20.69 2.30
CA ARG A 364 24.68 -20.86 2.22
C ARG A 364 25.10 -21.53 0.90
N THR A 365 24.52 -22.69 0.60
CA THR A 365 24.92 -23.54 -0.53
C THR A 365 24.53 -22.95 -1.88
N VAL A 366 23.38 -22.29 -1.96
CA VAL A 366 22.81 -21.72 -3.19
C VAL A 366 23.35 -20.32 -3.49
N PHE A 367 23.53 -19.47 -2.47
CA PHE A 367 23.98 -18.09 -2.65
C PHE A 367 25.40 -17.87 -2.15
N ILE A 368 25.67 -18.05 -0.87
CA ILE A 368 26.91 -17.53 -0.25
C ILE A 368 28.18 -18.20 -0.82
N ASP A 369 28.20 -19.53 -0.93
CA ASP A 369 29.39 -20.24 -1.40
C ASP A 369 29.62 -20.02 -2.93
N PRO A 370 28.61 -20.06 -3.82
CA PRO A 370 28.77 -19.65 -5.23
C PRO A 370 29.15 -18.16 -5.44
N LEU A 371 28.74 -17.26 -4.53
CA LEU A 371 29.15 -15.85 -4.55
C LEU A 371 30.59 -15.65 -4.04
N ARG A 372 31.05 -16.48 -3.09
CA ARG A 372 32.47 -16.53 -2.68
C ARG A 372 33.37 -16.97 -3.84
N ASP A 373 33.02 -18.04 -4.57
CA ASP A 373 33.75 -18.43 -5.78
C ASP A 373 33.89 -17.26 -6.76
N PHE A 374 32.81 -16.49 -6.97
CA PHE A 374 32.83 -15.31 -7.84
C PHE A 374 33.84 -14.27 -7.33
N LEU A 375 33.74 -13.91 -6.05
CA LEU A 375 34.62 -12.95 -5.41
C LEU A 375 36.09 -13.40 -5.37
N ASP A 376 36.36 -14.70 -5.34
CA ASP A 376 37.73 -15.24 -5.41
C ASP A 376 38.29 -15.21 -6.84
N THR A 377 37.43 -15.33 -7.86
CA THR A 377 37.83 -15.00 -9.25
C THR A 377 37.92 -13.49 -9.52
N SER A 378 37.36 -12.64 -8.65
CA SER A 378 37.33 -11.18 -8.81
C SER A 378 37.52 -10.45 -7.46
N PRO A 379 38.74 -10.42 -6.88
CA PRO A 379 38.96 -9.97 -5.50
C PRO A 379 38.64 -8.49 -5.22
N GLY A 380 38.52 -7.66 -6.26
CA GLY A 380 38.11 -6.25 -6.15
C GLY A 380 36.59 -6.02 -6.23
N SER A 381 35.80 -7.06 -6.46
CA SER A 381 34.34 -6.96 -6.53
C SER A 381 33.70 -6.96 -5.13
N LEU A 382 32.53 -6.34 -5.02
CA LEU A 382 31.67 -6.40 -3.83
C LEU A 382 30.32 -7.04 -4.17
N VAL A 383 29.71 -7.71 -3.19
CA VAL A 383 28.32 -8.18 -3.26
C VAL A 383 27.49 -7.43 -2.22
N LEU A 384 26.32 -6.96 -2.62
CA LEU A 384 25.34 -6.30 -1.77
C LEU A 384 24.06 -7.14 -1.77
N LEU A 385 23.57 -7.55 -0.60
CA LEU A 385 22.35 -8.34 -0.45
C LEU A 385 21.29 -7.52 0.30
N VAL A 386 20.14 -7.31 -0.35
CA VAL A 386 18.96 -6.64 0.23
C VAL A 386 17.87 -7.70 0.45
N PRO A 387 17.36 -7.92 1.67
CA PRO A 387 16.34 -8.93 1.95
C PRO A 387 14.97 -8.57 1.38
N SER A 388 14.06 -9.53 1.45
CA SER A 388 12.62 -9.33 1.30
C SER A 388 11.87 -9.79 2.54
N VAL A 389 10.68 -9.25 2.80
CA VAL A 389 9.75 -9.81 3.81
C VAL A 389 9.29 -11.22 3.49
N ARG A 390 9.55 -11.70 2.26
CA ARG A 390 9.34 -13.08 1.81
C ARG A 390 10.54 -14.01 2.06
N ASP A 391 11.67 -13.52 2.60
CA ASP A 391 12.79 -14.38 2.98
C ASP A 391 12.48 -15.13 4.29
N ILE A 392 12.38 -16.47 4.23
CA ILE A 392 12.18 -17.33 5.41
C ILE A 392 13.39 -17.30 6.39
N LEU A 393 14.49 -16.67 5.97
CA LEU A 393 15.70 -16.40 6.76
C LEU A 393 15.52 -15.25 7.76
N GLY A 394 14.53 -14.38 7.54
CA GLY A 394 14.32 -13.18 8.34
C GLY A 394 13.53 -13.47 9.61
N VAL A 395 14.12 -13.17 10.77
CA VAL A 395 13.38 -13.08 12.05
C VAL A 395 12.40 -11.89 12.07
N HIS A 396 12.57 -10.95 11.14
CA HIS A 396 11.76 -9.74 10.96
C HIS A 396 11.10 -9.79 9.58
N ALA A 397 9.92 -10.41 9.49
CA ALA A 397 9.13 -10.55 8.27
C ALA A 397 8.20 -9.34 8.04
N VAL A 398 8.70 -8.14 8.34
CA VAL A 398 7.99 -6.86 8.43
C VAL A 398 8.79 -5.80 7.65
N PHE A 399 8.09 -4.83 7.06
CA PHE A 399 8.67 -3.75 6.26
C PHE A 399 8.36 -2.39 6.89
N PRO A 400 9.34 -1.51 7.16
CA PRO A 400 10.78 -1.66 6.87
C PRO A 400 11.45 -2.78 7.66
N GLN A 401 12.54 -3.30 7.10
CA GLN A 401 13.18 -4.56 7.47
C GLN A 401 14.68 -4.34 7.74
N CYS A 402 15.20 -4.91 8.83
CA CYS A 402 16.64 -4.95 9.11
C CYS A 402 17.41 -5.85 8.14
N GLU A 403 18.74 -5.77 8.14
CA GLU A 403 19.59 -6.69 7.39
C GLU A 403 19.47 -8.15 7.86
N LEU A 404 19.80 -9.08 6.95
CA LEU A 404 19.92 -10.50 7.32
C LEU A 404 21.03 -10.69 8.38
N SER A 405 20.83 -11.68 9.26
CA SER A 405 21.78 -11.98 10.34
C SER A 405 23.20 -12.22 9.81
N ARG A 406 24.19 -11.54 10.39
CA ARG A 406 25.61 -11.69 10.02
C ARG A 406 26.15 -13.11 10.23
N ALA A 407 25.47 -13.95 11.01
CA ALA A 407 25.78 -15.38 11.12
C ALA A 407 25.63 -16.14 9.78
N LEU A 408 24.77 -15.67 8.87
CA LEU A 408 24.55 -16.28 7.55
C LEU A 408 25.70 -16.01 6.57
N CYS A 409 26.47 -14.92 6.75
CA CYS A 409 27.62 -14.64 5.91
C CYS A 409 28.70 -13.82 6.64
N THR A 410 29.89 -14.42 6.77
CA THR A 410 31.06 -13.81 7.42
C THR A 410 31.97 -13.02 6.47
N ASP A 411 31.87 -13.21 5.15
CA ASP A 411 32.79 -12.58 4.18
C ASP A 411 32.59 -11.05 4.12
N SER A 412 33.67 -10.28 4.33
CA SER A 412 33.62 -8.80 4.35
C SER A 412 33.29 -8.16 2.99
N ARG A 413 33.47 -8.89 1.89
CA ARG A 413 33.11 -8.46 0.52
C ARG A 413 31.60 -8.60 0.26
N ILE A 414 30.91 -9.44 1.03
CA ILE A 414 29.45 -9.63 0.98
C ILE A 414 28.82 -8.79 2.09
N ARG A 415 28.18 -7.67 1.72
CA ARG A 415 27.46 -6.79 2.66
C ARG A 415 25.98 -7.14 2.68
N LEU A 416 25.45 -7.28 3.88
CA LEU A 416 24.02 -7.43 4.13
C LEU A 416 23.48 -6.03 4.40
N LEU A 417 22.39 -5.65 3.74
CA LEU A 417 21.76 -4.33 3.84
C LEU A 417 20.32 -4.47 4.38
N PRO A 418 19.73 -3.42 4.97
CA PRO A 418 18.30 -3.39 5.29
C PRO A 418 17.44 -3.34 4.02
N ASN A 419 16.12 -3.37 4.19
CA ASN A 419 15.14 -3.21 3.12
C ASN A 419 13.99 -2.28 3.59
N PRO A 420 13.88 -1.05 3.07
CA PRO A 420 14.67 -0.49 1.97
C PRO A 420 16.09 -0.12 2.42
N ALA A 421 16.98 0.14 1.45
CA ALA A 421 18.33 0.62 1.70
C ALA A 421 18.68 1.84 0.87
N ARG A 422 19.54 2.69 1.45
CA ARG A 422 20.19 3.83 0.80
C ARG A 422 21.70 3.71 1.04
N PHE A 423 22.49 3.89 -0.01
CA PHE A 423 23.96 3.82 0.07
C PHE A 423 24.60 4.61 -1.08
N THR A 424 25.93 4.74 -1.08
CA THR A 424 26.67 5.41 -2.15
C THR A 424 27.77 4.53 -2.74
N LEU A 425 28.00 4.68 -4.05
CA LEU A 425 29.08 4.06 -4.80
C LEU A 425 29.82 5.16 -5.56
N ASN A 426 31.06 5.48 -5.17
CA ASN A 426 31.90 6.51 -5.81
C ASN A 426 31.16 7.85 -6.08
N GLY A 427 30.43 8.34 -5.07
CA GLY A 427 29.63 9.58 -5.16
C GLY A 427 28.21 9.40 -5.72
N VAL A 428 27.90 8.27 -6.36
CA VAL A 428 26.55 7.99 -6.90
C VAL A 428 25.63 7.52 -5.77
N HIS A 429 24.52 8.22 -5.54
CA HIS A 429 23.52 7.88 -4.53
C HIS A 429 22.52 6.82 -5.04
N VAL A 430 22.48 5.66 -4.38
CA VAL A 430 21.63 4.53 -4.74
C VAL A 430 20.56 4.29 -3.67
N ALA A 431 19.31 4.18 -4.11
CA ALA A 431 18.15 3.81 -3.30
C ALA A 431 17.54 2.50 -3.83
N VAL A 432 17.22 1.55 -2.95
CA VAL A 432 16.68 0.23 -3.32
C VAL A 432 15.63 -0.28 -2.32
N SER A 433 14.60 -0.97 -2.83
CA SER A 433 13.60 -1.70 -2.04
C SER A 433 13.26 -3.02 -2.73
N SER A 434 12.89 -4.05 -1.97
CA SER A 434 12.39 -5.33 -2.50
C SER A 434 10.89 -5.34 -2.80
N VAL A 435 10.15 -4.31 -2.38
CA VAL A 435 8.68 -4.29 -2.43
C VAL A 435 8.21 -3.83 -3.82
N ASP A 436 7.23 -4.53 -4.39
CA ASP A 436 6.66 -4.27 -5.73
C ASP A 436 5.72 -3.05 -5.74
N VAL A 437 6.16 -1.95 -5.11
CA VAL A 437 5.37 -0.71 -4.92
C VAL A 437 4.89 -0.12 -6.25
N LEU A 438 5.59 -0.38 -7.37
CA LEU A 438 5.13 0.03 -8.70
C LEU A 438 3.88 -0.72 -9.16
N PHE A 439 3.75 -2.02 -8.86
CA PHE A 439 2.52 -2.77 -9.11
C PHE A 439 1.40 -2.32 -8.17
N HIS A 440 1.71 -2.06 -6.91
CA HIS A 440 0.73 -1.59 -5.91
C HIS A 440 0.18 -0.21 -6.29
N LEU A 441 1.05 0.75 -6.61
CA LEU A 441 0.67 2.09 -7.08
C LEU A 441 -0.19 2.01 -8.33
N ARG A 442 0.17 1.17 -9.31
CA ARG A 442 -0.64 0.97 -10.53
C ARG A 442 -2.03 0.41 -10.23
N LYS A 443 -2.17 -0.40 -9.20
CA LYS A 443 -3.47 -0.94 -8.79
C LYS A 443 -4.36 0.14 -8.17
N GLU A 444 -3.80 0.97 -7.29
CA GLU A 444 -4.55 1.98 -6.54
C GLU A 444 -4.75 3.31 -7.27
N GLU A 445 -3.91 3.65 -8.26
CA GLU A 445 -3.95 4.94 -8.95
C GLU A 445 -5.31 5.24 -9.60
N TYR A 446 -5.87 6.40 -9.23
CA TYR A 446 -6.88 7.14 -9.96
C TYR A 446 -6.21 8.39 -10.55
N PHE A 447 -6.29 8.57 -11.88
CA PHE A 447 -5.62 9.67 -12.58
C PHE A 447 -6.62 10.80 -12.87
N LYS A 448 -6.49 11.93 -12.16
CA LYS A 448 -7.31 13.13 -12.39
C LYS A 448 -6.70 13.93 -13.54
N ARG A 449 -7.42 14.08 -14.65
CA ARG A 449 -7.05 15.01 -15.73
C ARG A 449 -7.17 16.46 -15.28
N ALA A 450 -6.24 17.29 -15.73
CA ALA A 450 -6.16 18.72 -15.40
C ALA A 450 -5.33 19.46 -16.46
N LEU A 451 -5.40 20.79 -16.47
CA LEU A 451 -4.66 21.65 -17.42
C LEU A 451 -3.33 22.15 -16.81
N ASP A 452 -2.22 21.99 -17.53
CA ASP A 452 -0.90 22.48 -17.09
C ASP A 452 -0.87 24.02 -17.00
N VAL A 453 -0.48 24.56 -15.84
CA VAL A 453 -0.23 25.99 -15.60
C VAL A 453 1.15 26.17 -14.99
N GLU A 454 1.90 27.16 -15.49
CA GLU A 454 3.29 27.43 -15.04
C GLU A 454 4.14 26.15 -14.94
N PRO A 455 4.12 25.23 -15.93
CA PRO A 455 4.74 23.93 -15.80
C PRO A 455 6.25 24.05 -15.60
N LEU A 456 6.82 23.13 -14.82
CA LEU A 456 8.25 23.11 -14.50
C LEU A 456 9.11 23.11 -15.76
N THR A 457 10.08 24.02 -15.80
CA THR A 457 11.12 24.08 -16.83
C THR A 457 12.17 23.00 -16.58
N SER A 458 11.78 21.74 -16.75
CA SER A 458 12.73 20.62 -16.82
C SER A 458 13.50 20.65 -18.15
N PRO A 459 14.65 19.94 -18.23
CA PRO A 459 15.17 19.48 -19.51
C PRO A 459 14.08 18.72 -20.31
N PRO A 460 14.19 18.62 -21.64
CA PRO A 460 13.35 17.72 -22.42
C PRO A 460 13.54 16.27 -21.95
N ASP A 461 12.49 15.46 -22.02
CA ASP A 461 12.59 14.03 -21.76
C ASP A 461 13.54 13.35 -22.77
N PRO A 462 14.29 12.30 -22.36
CA PRO A 462 15.15 11.57 -23.29
C PRO A 462 14.35 10.91 -24.42
N GLU A 463 15.01 10.69 -25.56
CA GLU A 463 14.37 10.05 -26.72
C GLU A 463 13.69 8.72 -26.35
N GLY A 464 12.45 8.54 -26.84
CA GLY A 464 11.62 7.37 -26.52
C GLY A 464 10.91 7.41 -25.15
N GLN A 465 11.11 8.44 -24.33
CA GLN A 465 10.33 8.68 -23.11
C GLN A 465 9.37 9.86 -23.31
N GLY A 466 8.07 9.59 -23.23
CA GLY A 466 7.03 10.63 -23.27
C GLY A 466 6.62 11.09 -21.88
N PRO A 467 6.05 12.30 -21.71
CA PRO A 467 5.59 12.77 -20.42
C PRO A 467 4.41 11.94 -19.86
N THR A 468 3.67 11.25 -20.72
CA THR A 468 2.59 10.32 -20.36
C THR A 468 3.06 8.89 -20.03
N ASP A 469 4.36 8.65 -19.84
CA ASP A 469 4.90 7.33 -19.54
C ASP A 469 4.46 6.80 -18.17
N ALA A 470 3.53 5.85 -18.19
CA ALA A 470 2.93 5.25 -17.00
C ALA A 470 3.88 4.40 -16.14
N MET A 471 5.14 4.17 -16.53
CA MET A 471 6.17 3.59 -15.65
C MET A 471 6.97 4.71 -14.96
N ALA A 472 7.37 5.75 -15.72
CA ALA A 472 8.03 6.92 -15.17
C ALA A 472 7.16 7.65 -14.13
N ASN A 473 5.85 7.71 -14.35
CA ASN A 473 4.92 8.37 -13.43
C ASN A 473 4.78 7.64 -12.09
N LEU A 474 4.80 6.30 -12.07
CA LEU A 474 4.82 5.52 -10.82
C LEU A 474 6.11 5.75 -10.01
N CYS A 475 7.25 5.86 -10.69
CA CYS A 475 8.51 6.23 -10.04
C CYS A 475 8.50 7.69 -9.55
N ARG A 476 7.85 8.61 -10.28
CA ARG A 476 7.69 10.00 -9.85
C ARG A 476 6.82 10.13 -8.61
N HIS A 477 5.81 9.29 -8.44
CA HIS A 477 5.04 9.23 -7.19
C HIS A 477 5.92 8.93 -5.98
N LEU A 478 6.88 8.01 -6.09
CA LEU A 478 7.85 7.72 -5.01
C LEU A 478 8.71 8.96 -4.69
N LEU A 479 9.26 9.62 -5.71
CA LEU A 479 10.10 10.81 -5.55
C LEU A 479 9.32 12.01 -4.97
N GLN A 480 8.12 12.29 -5.48
CA GLN A 480 7.26 13.38 -4.99
C GLN A 480 6.78 13.14 -3.56
N GLN A 481 6.43 11.89 -3.21
CA GLN A 481 6.04 11.50 -1.85
C GLN A 481 7.22 11.22 -0.91
N ARG A 482 8.46 11.35 -1.41
CA ARG A 482 9.73 11.19 -0.68
C ARG A 482 9.86 9.86 0.05
N SER A 483 9.19 8.80 -0.43
CA SER A 483 9.06 7.53 0.29
C SER A 483 9.17 6.31 -0.63
N PHE A 484 9.80 5.24 -0.13
CA PHE A 484 9.84 3.92 -0.75
C PHE A 484 8.46 3.23 -0.79
N TYR A 485 7.53 3.60 0.09
CA TYR A 485 6.16 3.06 0.12
C TYR A 485 5.16 4.12 0.59
N PRO A 486 4.68 5.00 -0.31
CA PRO A 486 3.81 6.11 0.08
C PRO A 486 2.33 5.72 0.23
N ILE A 487 1.94 4.49 -0.12
CA ILE A 487 0.55 4.00 -0.07
C ILE A 487 0.16 3.73 1.39
N PHE A 488 -0.99 4.23 1.83
CA PHE A 488 -1.53 3.93 3.15
C PHE A 488 -3.07 3.98 3.17
N PRO A 489 -3.76 2.99 3.78
CA PRO A 489 -3.20 1.72 4.28
C PRO A 489 -2.69 0.84 3.13
N VAL A 490 -1.98 -0.25 3.45
CA VAL A 490 -1.65 -1.28 2.46
C VAL A 490 -2.95 -1.84 1.87
N PRO A 491 -3.08 -2.01 0.53
CA PRO A 491 -4.27 -2.62 -0.06
C PRO A 491 -4.48 -4.03 0.47
N LEU A 492 -5.67 -4.34 0.98
CA LEU A 492 -5.93 -5.56 1.76
C LEU A 492 -5.53 -6.85 1.04
N ASP A 493 -5.74 -6.93 -0.27
CA ASP A 493 -5.37 -8.11 -1.05
C ASP A 493 -3.85 -8.22 -1.34
N LEU A 494 -3.11 -7.13 -1.19
CA LEU A 494 -1.64 -7.06 -1.31
C LEU A 494 -0.94 -7.04 0.06
N ALA A 495 -1.68 -7.07 1.18
CA ALA A 495 -1.11 -7.07 2.53
C ALA A 495 -0.17 -8.25 2.77
N HIS A 496 -0.47 -9.42 2.17
CA HIS A 496 0.38 -10.60 2.22
C HIS A 496 1.73 -10.45 1.48
N GLU A 497 1.90 -9.41 0.65
CA GLU A 497 3.16 -9.09 -0.02
C GLU A 497 3.99 -8.03 0.74
N VAL A 498 3.38 -7.27 1.65
CA VAL A 498 4.05 -6.24 2.45
C VAL A 498 3.37 -6.04 3.82
N ASN A 499 3.92 -6.70 4.83
CA ASN A 499 3.59 -6.48 6.24
C ASN A 499 4.17 -5.12 6.70
N LEU A 500 3.46 -4.02 6.42
CA LEU A 500 3.91 -2.66 6.72
C LEU A 500 3.79 -2.35 8.22
N ASP A 501 4.92 -2.04 8.86
CA ASP A 501 4.96 -1.39 10.16
C ASP A 501 5.02 0.14 9.97
N ALA A 502 3.94 0.81 10.37
CA ALA A 502 3.81 2.25 10.27
C ALA A 502 4.52 3.01 11.41
N THR A 503 4.90 2.33 12.50
CA THR A 503 5.62 2.94 13.63
C THR A 503 7.09 3.25 13.34
N HIS A 504 7.65 2.59 12.31
CA HIS A 504 8.99 2.86 11.75
C HIS A 504 8.90 3.43 10.32
N SER A 505 7.86 4.21 10.03
CA SER A 505 7.63 4.77 8.68
C SER A 505 8.63 5.86 8.28
N ASP A 506 9.47 6.32 9.21
CA ASP A 506 10.64 7.17 9.00
C ASP A 506 11.73 6.47 8.17
N LEU A 507 11.95 5.18 8.41
CA LEU A 507 12.93 4.37 7.67
C LEU A 507 12.52 4.15 6.19
N LEU A 508 11.32 4.58 5.80
CA LEU A 508 10.84 4.54 4.43
C LEU A 508 11.20 5.81 3.62
N TYR A 509 11.83 6.82 4.21
CA TYR A 509 12.11 8.09 3.52
C TYR A 509 13.32 8.04 2.57
N LEU A 510 13.11 8.49 1.32
CA LEU A 510 14.11 8.58 0.26
C LEU A 510 15.18 9.67 0.51
N CYS A 511 14.85 10.67 1.33
CA CYS A 511 15.74 11.72 1.84
C CYS A 511 15.37 11.99 3.32
N PRO A 512 16.26 12.53 4.17
CA PRO A 512 15.85 13.08 5.47
C PRO A 512 14.67 14.05 5.36
N GLN A 513 13.80 14.09 6.36
CA GLN A 513 12.70 15.05 6.43
C GLN A 513 13.00 16.19 7.41
N THR A 514 13.67 15.94 8.54
CA THR A 514 13.96 16.99 9.54
C THR A 514 15.34 17.63 9.39
N ASP A 515 15.47 18.87 9.85
CA ASP A 515 16.78 19.55 9.97
C ASP A 515 17.66 18.93 11.07
N GLU A 516 17.07 18.24 12.05
CA GLU A 516 17.83 17.44 13.02
C GLU A 516 18.43 16.18 12.39
N GLU A 517 17.73 15.46 11.52
CA GLU A 517 18.33 14.37 10.73
C GLU A 517 19.45 14.87 9.80
N ARG A 518 19.31 16.09 9.24
CA ARG A 518 20.32 16.74 8.40
C ARG A 518 21.56 17.18 9.19
N ALA A 519 21.40 17.61 10.45
CA ALA A 519 22.48 18.16 11.27
C ALA A 519 23.12 17.18 12.27
N SER A 520 22.44 16.07 12.63
CA SER A 520 22.93 15.09 13.61
C SER A 520 23.98 14.11 13.06
N ALA A 521 24.17 14.04 11.74
CA ALA A 521 25.29 13.33 11.11
C ALA A 521 26.56 14.21 11.14
N GLY A 522 27.59 13.77 11.87
CA GLY A 522 28.80 14.58 12.14
C GLY A 522 29.63 14.93 10.90
N ALA A 523 30.40 13.98 10.36
CA ALA A 523 30.80 14.07 8.96
C ALA A 523 29.57 13.71 8.11
N PRO A 524 29.26 14.42 7.01
CA PRO A 524 28.03 14.22 6.26
C PRO A 524 27.96 12.79 5.72
N ASP A 525 27.08 11.98 6.29
CA ASP A 525 26.82 10.61 5.86
C ASP A 525 26.18 10.65 4.46
N PRO A 526 26.90 10.20 3.40
CA PRO A 526 26.43 10.37 2.04
C PRO A 526 25.24 9.43 1.73
N SER A 527 24.98 8.40 2.55
CA SER A 527 23.74 7.62 2.44
C SER A 527 22.50 8.44 2.84
N LYS A 528 22.68 9.40 3.76
CA LYS A 528 21.65 10.29 4.31
C LYS A 528 21.55 11.65 3.61
N ALA A 529 22.05 11.79 2.38
CA ALA A 529 21.94 13.06 1.65
C ALA A 529 20.48 13.55 1.51
N SER A 530 20.27 14.87 1.57
CA SER A 530 18.95 15.55 1.48
C SER A 530 18.52 15.84 0.04
N CYS A 531 18.72 14.86 -0.84
CA CYS A 531 18.48 14.98 -2.29
C CYS A 531 17.73 13.74 -2.82
N ALA A 532 17.33 13.80 -4.09
CA ALA A 532 16.92 12.60 -4.82
C ALA A 532 18.10 11.61 -4.94
N PRO A 533 17.86 10.29 -4.98
CA PRO A 533 18.89 9.33 -5.39
C PRO A 533 19.23 9.53 -6.87
N ASP A 534 20.50 9.31 -7.24
CA ASP A 534 20.90 9.22 -8.65
C ASP A 534 20.34 7.97 -9.33
N VAL A 535 20.24 6.86 -8.57
CA VAL A 535 19.74 5.56 -9.04
C VAL A 535 18.67 5.03 -8.08
N LEU A 536 17.47 4.75 -8.59
CA LEU A 536 16.34 4.21 -7.82
C LEU A 536 15.97 2.82 -8.35
N ILE A 537 16.28 1.78 -7.57
CA ILE A 537 16.13 0.38 -7.96
C ILE A 537 14.88 -0.18 -7.28
N ILE A 538 13.83 -0.40 -8.08
CA ILE A 538 12.54 -0.91 -7.60
C ILE A 538 12.13 -2.09 -8.51
N PRO A 539 12.49 -3.33 -8.14
CA PRO A 539 12.07 -4.51 -8.87
C PRO A 539 10.56 -4.69 -8.84
N SER A 540 10.00 -5.19 -9.94
CA SER A 540 8.56 -5.32 -10.11
C SER A 540 8.18 -6.46 -11.05
N ARG A 541 7.00 -7.06 -10.82
CA ARG A 541 6.38 -8.01 -11.76
C ARG A 541 6.00 -7.37 -13.08
N LEU A 542 5.94 -6.04 -13.14
CA LEU A 542 5.77 -5.27 -14.37
C LEU A 542 6.91 -5.49 -15.36
N LYS A 543 6.71 -5.06 -16.62
CA LYS A 543 7.75 -5.11 -17.66
C LYS A 543 9.00 -4.35 -17.19
N GLN A 544 10.16 -4.95 -17.41
CA GLN A 544 11.47 -4.39 -17.08
C GLN A 544 11.73 -3.08 -17.84
N PHE A 545 12.32 -2.08 -17.17
CA PHE A 545 12.64 -0.77 -17.75
C PHE A 545 13.80 -0.08 -17.03
N SER A 546 14.53 0.75 -17.77
CA SER A 546 15.33 1.85 -17.21
C SER A 546 14.75 3.15 -17.75
N LYS A 547 14.55 4.14 -16.88
CA LYS A 547 13.92 5.44 -17.21
C LYS A 547 14.56 6.58 -16.45
N VAL A 548 14.59 7.77 -17.07
CA VAL A 548 15.01 8.99 -16.39
C VAL A 548 13.77 9.66 -15.83
N VAL A 549 13.71 9.78 -14.52
CA VAL A 549 12.60 10.36 -13.80
C VAL A 549 13.14 11.59 -13.09
N ASP A 550 12.95 12.72 -13.76
CA ASP A 550 13.39 14.05 -13.36
C ASP A 550 14.93 14.12 -13.31
N ASN A 551 15.58 13.86 -12.18
CA ASN A 551 17.05 13.76 -12.09
C ASN A 551 17.56 12.34 -11.73
N THR A 552 16.66 11.39 -11.46
CA THR A 552 16.97 10.02 -11.02
C THR A 552 16.88 9.03 -12.19
N VAL A 553 17.79 8.05 -12.24
CA VAL A 553 17.67 6.86 -13.11
C VAL A 553 16.90 5.77 -12.37
N ALA A 554 15.63 5.58 -12.73
CA ALA A 554 14.75 4.57 -12.15
C ALA A 554 14.85 3.24 -12.92
N ILE A 555 15.13 2.14 -12.19
CA ILE A 555 15.42 0.83 -12.76
C ILE A 555 14.48 -0.23 -12.17
N ASN A 556 13.70 -0.87 -13.04
CA ASN A 556 13.06 -2.16 -12.77
C ASN A 556 13.80 -3.27 -13.57
N PRO A 557 14.67 -4.08 -12.95
CA PRO A 557 15.30 -5.23 -13.61
C PRO A 557 14.32 -6.39 -13.89
N SER A 558 13.13 -6.34 -13.27
CA SER A 558 12.23 -7.46 -13.01
C SER A 558 12.93 -8.64 -12.30
N PHE A 559 12.25 -9.77 -12.20
CA PHE A 559 12.71 -10.94 -11.43
C PHE A 559 13.58 -11.88 -12.27
N LEU A 560 14.57 -12.51 -11.64
CA LEU A 560 15.54 -13.37 -12.33
C LEU A 560 14.91 -14.62 -12.94
N THR A 561 13.76 -15.08 -12.42
CA THR A 561 12.90 -16.11 -13.05
C THR A 561 12.43 -15.77 -14.47
N LYS A 562 12.44 -14.50 -14.88
CA LYS A 562 12.18 -14.07 -16.26
C LYS A 562 13.46 -13.99 -17.11
N SER A 563 14.57 -14.51 -16.59
CA SER A 563 15.92 -14.43 -17.14
C SER A 563 16.37 -13.00 -17.42
N THR A 564 16.04 -12.02 -16.58
CA THR A 564 16.45 -10.60 -16.74
C THR A 564 17.25 -10.07 -15.55
N TYR A 565 18.24 -9.22 -15.84
CA TYR A 565 19.01 -8.44 -14.87
C TYR A 565 19.42 -7.10 -15.50
N ALA A 566 19.74 -6.09 -14.70
CA ALA A 566 20.27 -4.82 -15.20
C ALA A 566 21.78 -4.74 -15.02
N VAL A 567 22.45 -4.08 -15.96
CA VAL A 567 23.85 -3.66 -15.90
C VAL A 567 23.86 -2.13 -15.83
N VAL A 568 24.47 -1.58 -14.78
CA VAL A 568 24.66 -0.15 -14.57
C VAL A 568 26.15 0.14 -14.75
N GLU A 569 26.48 0.99 -15.72
CA GLU A 569 27.85 1.45 -15.98
C GLU A 569 27.94 2.94 -15.61
N TYR A 570 28.89 3.29 -14.74
CA TYR A 570 29.16 4.67 -14.35
C TYR A 570 30.53 5.11 -14.87
N ALA A 571 30.56 6.21 -15.63
CA ALA A 571 31.76 6.68 -16.32
C ALA A 571 32.78 7.46 -15.44
N GLY A 572 32.46 7.68 -14.16
CA GLY A 572 33.30 8.49 -13.25
C GLY A 572 33.10 10.00 -13.42
N HIS A 573 33.75 10.78 -12.55
CA HIS A 573 33.66 12.24 -12.52
C HIS A 573 34.57 12.93 -13.57
N THR A 574 34.29 12.70 -14.86
CA THR A 574 35.04 13.31 -15.99
C THR A 574 34.62 14.75 -16.31
N ALA A 575 33.39 15.14 -15.99
CA ALA A 575 32.83 16.47 -16.21
C ALA A 575 31.76 16.82 -15.15
N PRO A 576 31.52 18.12 -14.85
CA PRO A 576 30.42 18.56 -14.00
C PRO A 576 29.07 18.34 -14.69
N GLY A 577 28.10 17.81 -13.94
CA GLY A 577 26.75 17.48 -14.40
C GLY A 577 26.07 16.49 -13.43
N PRO A 578 24.76 16.23 -13.57
CA PRO A 578 24.06 15.23 -12.77
C PRO A 578 24.56 13.81 -13.09
N ALA A 579 24.49 12.87 -12.15
CA ALA A 579 25.07 11.55 -12.39
C ALA A 579 24.37 10.77 -13.52
N ARG A 580 23.07 11.00 -13.76
CA ARG A 580 22.30 10.38 -14.85
C ARG A 580 22.98 10.54 -16.23
N ASP A 581 23.64 11.66 -16.48
CA ASP A 581 24.28 11.97 -17.77
C ASP A 581 25.59 11.17 -17.96
N ARG A 582 26.03 10.46 -16.91
CA ARG A 582 27.25 9.63 -16.82
C ARG A 582 26.92 8.18 -16.42
N LEU A 583 25.64 7.82 -16.36
CA LEU A 583 25.10 6.50 -16.04
C LEU A 583 24.47 5.89 -17.29
N LYS A 584 25.01 4.76 -17.75
CA LYS A 584 24.41 3.91 -18.79
C LYS A 584 23.79 2.70 -18.12
N VAL A 585 22.56 2.34 -18.51
CA VAL A 585 21.81 1.23 -17.91
C VAL A 585 21.18 0.36 -18.99
N ASP A 586 21.71 -0.85 -19.15
CA ASP A 586 21.19 -1.86 -20.07
C ASP A 586 20.47 -2.95 -19.28
N ILE A 587 19.28 -3.37 -19.73
CA ILE A 587 18.59 -4.53 -19.16
C ILE A 587 18.80 -5.74 -20.06
N THR A 588 19.62 -6.65 -19.56
CA THR A 588 20.14 -7.79 -20.29
C THR A 588 19.32 -9.04 -19.96
N ARG A 589 19.23 -9.96 -20.92
CA ARG A 589 18.72 -11.31 -20.66
C ARG A 589 19.86 -12.28 -20.38
N LEU A 590 19.65 -13.20 -19.45
CA LEU A 590 20.49 -14.38 -19.35
C LEU A 590 20.21 -15.28 -20.55
N GLU A 591 21.29 -15.80 -21.13
CA GLU A 591 21.23 -16.96 -22.02
C GLU A 591 20.97 -18.20 -21.14
N GLY A 592 20.16 -19.14 -21.64
CA GLY A 592 19.56 -20.25 -20.88
C GLY A 592 20.17 -21.60 -21.19
#